data_AF-A0A9D7M1V7-F1
#
_entry.id   AF-A0A9D7M1V7-F1
#
_cell.length_a   1.000
_cell.length_b   1.000
_cell.length_c   1.000
_cell.angle_alpha   90.00
_cell.angle_beta   90.00
_cell.angle_gamma   90.00
#
_symmetry.space_group_name_H-M   'P 1'
#
loop_
_entity.id
_entity.type
_entity.pdbx_description
1 polymer ?
#
loop_
_entity_poly.entity_id
_entity_poly.type
_entity_poly.pdbx_seq_one_letter_code
_entity_poly.pdbx_strand_id
1 'polypeptide(L)'
;MKTTYNEIFNQLLTEYNLPDDLSFSVDIPTEVQKILTDKILITDLGVTLKSFDRLHKATQDWENQSIIEDSENHFHVDWHIEPADNKKAFMLGVKTLSLLADKFQKENISGIRFWYSFQTPELGRLWAKENNLDEEGDEHIIGDRLSFYKLRDGENLISTNENENKFWAILTIDI
;
A
#
# COMPACT_ATOMS: atom_id res chain seq x y z
N MET A 1 -0.43 8.55 -15.87
CA MET A 1 0.04 7.63 -14.84
C MET A 1 1.55 7.49 -14.92
N LYS A 2 2.26 7.81 -13.84
CA LYS A 2 3.70 7.65 -13.69
C LYS A 2 3.94 6.70 -12.52
N THR A 3 4.73 5.65 -12.77
CA THR A 3 5.04 4.63 -11.77
C THR A 3 6.50 4.74 -11.36
N THR A 4 6.79 4.64 -10.05
CA THR A 4 8.15 4.60 -9.49
C THR A 4 8.23 3.55 -8.39
N TYR A 5 9.38 2.94 -8.21
CA TYR A 5 9.62 1.95 -7.15
C TYR A 5 11.09 1.91 -6.76
N ASN A 6 11.39 1.45 -5.54
CA ASN A 6 12.74 1.44 -4.99
C ASN A 6 13.52 0.15 -5.33
N GLU A 7 14.78 0.08 -4.90
CA GLU A 7 15.67 -1.06 -5.19
C GLU A 7 15.15 -2.38 -4.61
N ILE A 8 14.59 -2.36 -3.39
CA ILE A 8 14.02 -3.56 -2.76
C ILE A 8 12.84 -4.09 -3.58
N PHE A 9 11.98 -3.21 -4.10
CA PHE A 9 10.88 -3.63 -4.97
C PHE A 9 11.38 -4.36 -6.22
N ASN A 10 12.44 -3.86 -6.87
CA ASN A 10 13.07 -4.53 -8.01
C ASN A 10 13.65 -5.90 -7.65
N GLN A 11 14.25 -6.02 -6.47
CA GLN A 11 14.76 -7.29 -5.96
C GLN A 11 13.62 -8.30 -5.79
N LEU A 12 12.49 -7.89 -5.22
CA LEU A 12 11.31 -8.76 -5.06
C LEU A 12 10.69 -9.17 -6.40
N LEU A 13 10.65 -8.29 -7.41
CA LEU A 13 10.22 -8.67 -8.76
C LEU A 13 11.08 -9.81 -9.31
N THR A 14 12.40 -9.70 -9.14
CA THR A 14 13.35 -10.73 -9.58
C THR A 14 13.18 -12.03 -8.79
N GLU A 15 13.14 -11.94 -7.46
CA GLU A 15 13.00 -13.09 -6.55
C GLU A 15 11.70 -13.87 -6.79
N TYR A 16 10.59 -13.15 -7.00
CA TYR A 16 9.28 -13.75 -7.24
C TYR A 16 9.02 -14.09 -8.71
N ASN A 17 9.97 -13.81 -9.61
CA ASN A 17 9.87 -14.03 -11.05
C ASN A 17 8.62 -13.34 -11.64
N LEU A 18 8.49 -12.05 -11.36
CA LEU A 18 7.41 -11.17 -11.85
C LEU A 18 7.95 -10.21 -12.91
N PRO A 19 7.13 -9.83 -13.90
CA PRO A 19 7.57 -8.92 -14.96
C PRO A 19 7.66 -7.48 -14.46
N ASP A 20 8.66 -6.74 -14.93
CA ASP A 20 8.93 -5.35 -14.53
C ASP A 20 7.83 -4.36 -14.96
N ASP A 21 7.10 -4.68 -16.03
CA ASP A 21 5.96 -3.89 -16.49
C ASP A 21 4.67 -4.18 -15.70
N LEU A 22 4.78 -5.03 -14.65
CA LEU A 22 3.70 -5.45 -13.77
C LEU A 22 2.54 -6.14 -14.52
N SER A 23 2.80 -6.65 -15.74
CA SER A 23 1.83 -7.38 -16.57
C SER A 23 1.64 -8.82 -16.09
N PHE A 24 1.27 -9.00 -14.82
CA PHE A 24 0.96 -10.30 -14.24
C PHE A 24 -0.53 -10.45 -13.93
N SER A 25 -0.94 -11.72 -13.82
CA SER A 25 -2.28 -12.14 -13.42
C SER A 25 -2.21 -12.80 -12.04
N VAL A 26 -3.17 -12.45 -11.20
CA VAL A 26 -3.39 -13.05 -9.88
C VAL A 26 -4.89 -13.05 -9.64
N ASP A 27 -5.41 -14.13 -9.06
CA ASP A 27 -6.80 -14.19 -8.66
C ASP A 27 -7.04 -13.19 -7.54
N ILE A 28 -7.93 -12.22 -7.79
CA ILE A 28 -8.27 -11.18 -6.83
C ILE A 28 -9.36 -11.71 -5.89
N PRO A 29 -9.11 -11.79 -4.56
CA PRO A 29 -10.12 -12.23 -3.60
C PRO A 29 -11.37 -11.35 -3.61
N THR A 30 -12.52 -11.92 -3.21
CA THR A 30 -13.80 -11.21 -3.21
C THR A 30 -13.76 -9.93 -2.37
N GLU A 31 -13.01 -9.92 -1.29
CA GLU A 31 -12.79 -8.78 -0.39
C GLU A 31 -12.12 -7.63 -1.13
N VAL A 32 -11.07 -7.93 -1.90
CA VAL A 32 -10.38 -6.94 -2.75
C VAL A 32 -11.29 -6.47 -3.87
N GLN A 33 -12.07 -7.37 -4.50
CA GLN A 33 -13.02 -6.98 -5.54
C GLN A 33 -14.07 -5.98 -5.02
N LYS A 34 -14.52 -6.11 -3.76
CA LYS A 34 -15.43 -5.13 -3.14
C LYS A 34 -14.81 -3.74 -3.07
N ILE A 35 -13.54 -3.64 -2.67
CA ILE A 35 -12.78 -2.37 -2.65
C ILE A 35 -12.66 -1.80 -4.06
N LEU A 36 -12.27 -2.63 -5.03
CA LEU A 36 -12.10 -2.23 -6.43
C LEU A 36 -13.41 -1.77 -7.10
N THR A 37 -14.55 -2.28 -6.66
CA THR A 37 -15.88 -1.90 -7.19
C THR A 37 -16.57 -0.79 -6.39
N ASP A 38 -15.99 -0.38 -5.27
CA ASP A 38 -16.60 0.59 -4.37
C ASP A 38 -16.72 2.00 -4.99
N LYS A 39 -17.66 2.83 -4.57
CA LYS A 39 -17.80 4.17 -5.16
C LYS A 39 -16.68 5.08 -4.68
N ILE A 40 -16.04 5.82 -5.60
CA ILE A 40 -15.10 6.90 -5.23
C ILE A 40 -15.90 8.09 -4.70
N LEU A 41 -15.47 8.64 -3.56
CA LEU A 41 -16.00 9.86 -2.98
C LEU A 41 -14.91 10.93 -2.99
N ILE A 42 -15.25 12.09 -3.55
CA ILE A 42 -14.42 13.30 -3.48
C ILE A 42 -15.15 14.27 -2.57
N THR A 43 -14.45 14.78 -1.58
CA THR A 43 -14.94 15.74 -0.60
C THR A 43 -13.97 16.92 -0.51
N ASP A 44 -14.35 17.94 0.26
CA ASP A 44 -13.43 19.05 0.58
C ASP A 44 -12.21 18.56 1.39
N LEU A 45 -12.34 17.42 2.09
CA LEU A 45 -11.27 16.70 2.79
C LEU A 45 -10.55 15.69 1.88
N GLY A 46 -10.56 15.84 0.56
CA GLY A 46 -9.81 14.95 -0.34
C GLY A 46 -10.63 13.78 -0.88
N VAL A 47 -10.02 12.59 -0.99
CA VAL A 47 -10.58 11.47 -1.76
C VAL A 47 -10.56 10.17 -0.97
N THR A 48 -11.64 9.39 -1.05
CA THR A 48 -11.80 8.10 -0.36
C THR A 48 -12.72 7.15 -1.15
N LEU A 49 -12.94 5.95 -0.62
CA LEU A 49 -13.95 5.00 -1.09
C LEU A 49 -15.18 5.03 -0.17
N LYS A 50 -16.38 4.83 -0.71
CA LYS A 50 -17.65 4.97 0.02
C LYS A 50 -17.78 4.04 1.22
N SER A 51 -17.28 2.82 1.13
CA SER A 51 -17.26 1.87 2.24
C SER A 51 -16.30 2.29 3.36
N PHE A 52 -15.31 3.15 3.04
CA PHE A 52 -14.38 3.73 4.01
C PHE A 52 -14.91 5.02 4.68
N ASP A 53 -16.04 5.57 4.21
CA ASP A 53 -16.68 6.79 4.72
C ASP A 53 -17.31 6.63 6.14
N ARG A 54 -17.16 5.44 6.76
CA ARG A 54 -17.51 5.21 8.16
C ARG A 54 -16.26 5.39 9.03
N LEU A 55 -15.96 6.66 9.29
CA LEU A 55 -14.84 7.10 10.10
C LEU A 55 -14.99 6.61 11.55
N HIS A 56 -14.36 5.49 11.89
CA HIS A 56 -14.19 5.09 13.27
C HIS A 56 -12.88 5.69 13.79
N LYS A 57 -12.96 6.33 14.96
CA LYS A 57 -11.79 6.85 15.66
C LYS A 57 -10.96 5.65 16.10
N ALA A 58 -9.71 5.56 15.66
CA ALA A 58 -8.77 4.53 16.07
C ALA A 58 -8.71 4.50 17.61
N THR A 59 -9.26 3.45 18.19
CA THR A 59 -9.08 3.16 19.62
C THR A 59 -8.28 1.89 19.65
N GLN A 60 -6.98 2.06 19.93
CA GLN A 60 -5.99 0.99 20.10
C GLN A 60 -6.66 -0.30 20.54
N ASP A 61 -6.83 -1.20 19.58
CA ASP A 61 -6.58 -2.62 19.70
C ASP A 61 -6.95 -3.32 18.37
N TRP A 62 -5.93 -3.54 17.54
CA TRP A 62 -5.90 -4.59 16.50
C TRP A 62 -6.90 -4.40 15.32
N GLU A 63 -6.78 -3.26 14.65
CA GLU A 63 -7.81 -2.75 13.75
C GLU A 63 -7.63 -3.16 12.27
N ASN A 64 -8.56 -3.98 11.74
CA ASN A 64 -8.93 -4.00 10.31
C ASN A 64 -9.64 -2.68 9.92
N GLN A 65 -9.07 -1.53 10.27
CA GLN A 65 -9.67 -0.22 10.04
C GLN A 65 -8.81 0.61 9.11
N SER A 66 -9.49 1.33 8.22
CA SER A 66 -8.87 2.44 7.50
C SER A 66 -8.54 3.54 8.50
N ILE A 67 -7.28 3.60 8.91
CA ILE A 67 -6.78 4.70 9.73
C ILE A 67 -6.74 5.94 8.83
N ILE A 68 -7.44 7.01 9.20
CA ILE A 68 -7.24 8.33 8.61
C ILE A 68 -6.45 9.14 9.64
N GLU A 69 -5.15 9.28 9.40
CA GLU A 69 -4.31 10.19 10.18
C GLU A 69 -4.55 11.64 9.72
N ASP A 70 -4.62 12.52 10.72
CA ASP A 70 -5.30 13.80 10.80
C ASP A 70 -4.90 14.88 9.75
N SER A 71 -5.84 15.80 9.46
CA SER A 71 -5.75 17.05 8.68
C SER A 71 -5.21 17.02 7.24
N GLU A 72 -4.73 15.85 6.80
CA GLU A 72 -3.77 15.71 5.71
C GLU A 72 -4.05 14.51 4.78
N ASN A 73 -5.22 13.88 4.93
CA ASN A 73 -5.91 12.97 3.99
C ASN A 73 -5.08 11.80 3.45
N HIS A 74 -4.85 10.80 4.29
CA HIS A 74 -4.32 9.50 3.88
C HIS A 74 -5.24 8.40 4.43
N PHE A 75 -5.35 7.26 3.77
CA PHE A 75 -5.99 6.08 4.35
C PHE A 75 -5.09 4.85 4.18
N HIS A 76 -5.23 3.90 5.10
CA HIS A 76 -4.47 2.65 5.13
C HIS A 76 -5.38 1.45 4.86
N VAL A 77 -4.85 0.43 4.19
CA VAL A 77 -5.43 -0.91 4.13
C VAL A 77 -4.34 -1.91 4.51
N ASP A 78 -4.52 -2.57 5.66
CA ASP A 78 -3.66 -3.66 6.12
C ASP A 78 -4.26 -5.00 5.68
N TRP A 79 -3.49 -5.80 4.94
CA TRP A 79 -3.94 -7.11 4.49
C TRP A 79 -3.59 -8.21 5.50
N HIS A 80 -4.57 -9.04 5.85
CA HIS A 80 -4.31 -10.31 6.51
C HIS A 80 -4.40 -11.46 5.49
N ILE A 81 -3.30 -12.20 5.30
CA ILE A 81 -3.21 -13.34 4.38
C ILE A 81 -2.83 -14.60 5.17
N GLU A 82 -3.75 -15.58 5.22
CA GLU A 82 -3.55 -16.84 5.92
C GLU A 82 -3.67 -18.04 4.95
N PRO A 83 -2.68 -18.97 4.89
CA PRO A 83 -1.36 -18.88 5.52
C PRO A 83 -0.48 -17.80 4.87
N ALA A 84 0.54 -17.33 5.59
CA ALA A 84 1.46 -16.31 5.09
C ALA A 84 2.17 -16.76 3.81
N ASP A 85 2.06 -15.97 2.75
CA ASP A 85 2.72 -16.16 1.46
C ASP A 85 3.15 -14.79 0.92
N ASN A 86 4.43 -14.47 1.10
CA ASN A 86 5.00 -13.17 0.73
C ASN A 86 4.83 -12.86 -0.76
N LYS A 87 4.99 -13.87 -1.63
CA LYS A 87 4.86 -13.67 -3.07
C LYS A 87 3.43 -13.33 -3.43
N LYS A 88 2.47 -14.11 -2.92
CA LYS A 88 1.06 -13.86 -3.17
C LYS A 88 0.60 -12.53 -2.60
N ALA A 89 1.05 -12.19 -1.39
CA ALA A 89 0.81 -10.89 -0.75
C ALA A 89 1.32 -9.76 -1.64
N PHE A 90 2.58 -9.85 -2.06
CA PHE A 90 3.20 -8.84 -2.90
C PHE A 90 2.46 -8.64 -4.23
N MET A 91 2.14 -9.74 -4.93
CA MET A 91 1.37 -9.69 -6.17
C MET A 91 -0.01 -9.07 -5.98
N LEU A 92 -0.71 -9.43 -4.89
CA LEU A 92 -2.04 -8.89 -4.58
C LEU A 92 -1.99 -7.40 -4.27
N GLY A 93 -1.04 -6.95 -3.46
CA GLY A 93 -0.86 -5.54 -3.12
C GLY A 93 -0.57 -4.69 -4.37
N VAL A 94 0.42 -5.10 -5.17
CA VAL A 94 0.76 -4.44 -6.42
C VAL A 94 -0.43 -4.39 -7.38
N LYS A 95 -1.10 -5.52 -7.60
CA LYS A 95 -2.24 -5.58 -8.53
C LYS A 95 -3.41 -4.73 -8.05
N THR A 96 -3.69 -4.73 -6.75
CA THR A 96 -4.77 -3.94 -6.17
C THR A 96 -4.50 -2.46 -6.35
N LEU A 97 -3.29 -2.00 -6.03
CA LEU A 97 -2.93 -0.59 -6.18
C LEU A 97 -3.01 -0.13 -7.64
N SER A 98 -2.50 -0.92 -8.59
CA SER A 98 -2.59 -0.60 -10.03
C SER A 98 -4.04 -0.52 -10.51
N LEU A 99 -4.91 -1.46 -10.10
CA LEU A 99 -6.32 -1.45 -10.49
C LEU A 99 -7.10 -0.28 -9.87
N LEU A 100 -6.75 0.14 -8.65
CA LEU A 100 -7.30 1.35 -8.04
C LEU A 100 -6.87 2.60 -8.81
N ALA A 101 -5.59 2.73 -9.16
CA ALA A 101 -5.09 3.86 -9.96
C ALA A 101 -5.79 3.93 -11.33
N ASP A 102 -5.90 2.80 -12.03
CA ASP A 102 -6.62 2.69 -13.30
C ASP A 102 -8.08 3.14 -13.19
N LYS A 103 -8.75 2.78 -12.09
CA LYS A 103 -10.14 3.16 -11.85
C LYS A 103 -10.29 4.67 -11.70
N PHE A 104 -9.46 5.30 -10.88
CA PHE A 104 -9.48 6.76 -10.69
C PHE A 104 -9.18 7.48 -12.01
N GLN A 105 -8.20 6.97 -12.77
CA GLN A 105 -7.86 7.53 -14.08
C GLN A 105 -9.04 7.41 -15.07
N LYS A 106 -9.75 6.29 -15.10
CA LYS A 106 -10.97 6.09 -15.93
C LYS A 106 -12.11 7.02 -15.54
N GLU A 107 -12.19 7.41 -14.27
CA GLU A 107 -13.14 8.42 -13.78
C GLU A 107 -12.64 9.87 -13.98
N ASN A 108 -11.51 10.08 -14.66
CA ASN A 108 -10.86 11.38 -14.89
C ASN A 108 -10.49 12.11 -13.60
N ILE A 109 -10.15 11.37 -12.54
CA ILE A 109 -9.64 11.91 -11.29
C ILE A 109 -8.12 11.95 -11.38
N SER A 110 -7.53 13.14 -11.22
CA SER A 110 -6.09 13.37 -11.31
C SER A 110 -5.55 14.10 -10.08
N GLY A 111 -4.23 14.21 -10.00
CA GLY A 111 -3.54 14.75 -8.83
C GLY A 111 -3.62 13.79 -7.65
N ILE A 112 -3.67 12.48 -7.91
CA ILE A 112 -3.73 11.45 -6.88
C ILE A 112 -2.43 10.65 -6.89
N ARG A 113 -1.89 10.40 -5.71
CA ARG A 113 -0.78 9.48 -5.48
C ARG A 113 -1.29 8.23 -4.83
N PHE A 114 -0.90 7.10 -5.37
CA PHE A 114 -1.06 5.79 -4.78
C PHE A 114 0.31 5.34 -4.27
N TRP A 115 0.33 4.74 -3.09
CA TRP A 115 1.55 4.29 -2.43
C TRP A 115 1.36 2.90 -1.87
N TYR A 116 2.36 2.07 -2.08
CA TYR A 116 2.44 0.71 -1.58
C TYR A 116 3.77 0.54 -0.86
N SER A 117 3.70 0.00 0.36
CA SER A 117 4.85 -0.36 1.17
C SER A 117 4.71 -1.79 1.63
N PHE A 118 5.72 -2.60 1.35
CA PHE A 118 5.72 -4.02 1.65
C PHE A 118 6.98 -4.45 2.36
N GLN A 119 6.80 -5.11 3.50
CA GLN A 119 7.88 -5.63 4.33
C GLN A 119 7.76 -7.15 4.40
N THR A 120 8.81 -7.85 3.96
CA THR A 120 8.94 -9.28 4.25
C THR A 120 9.34 -9.49 5.71
N PRO A 121 9.11 -10.68 6.30
CA PRO A 121 9.60 -10.99 7.64
C PRO A 121 11.12 -10.78 7.81
N GLU A 122 11.92 -11.01 6.76
CA GLU A 122 13.37 -10.77 6.76
C GLU A 122 13.70 -9.27 6.93
N LEU A 123 12.98 -8.41 6.20
CA LEU A 123 13.14 -6.97 6.29
C LEU A 123 12.62 -6.42 7.62
N GLY A 124 11.54 -7.00 8.17
CA GLY A 124 11.02 -6.70 9.50
C GLY A 124 12.05 -6.99 10.59
N ARG A 125 12.62 -8.21 10.59
CA ARG A 125 13.71 -8.59 11.51
C ARG A 125 14.93 -7.69 11.40
N LEU A 126 15.29 -7.26 10.18
CA LEU A 126 16.40 -6.35 9.96
C LEU A 126 16.12 -4.98 10.59
N TRP A 127 14.92 -4.43 10.36
CA TRP A 127 14.48 -3.18 10.97
C TRP A 127 14.48 -3.24 12.49
N ALA A 128 13.89 -4.29 13.07
CA ALA A 128 13.82 -4.50 14.52
C ALA A 128 15.23 -4.53 15.15
N LYS A 129 16.15 -5.29 14.53
CA LYS A 129 17.53 -5.38 14.97
C LYS A 129 18.25 -4.03 14.93
N GLU A 130 18.09 -3.25 13.87
CA GLU A 130 18.73 -1.93 13.76
C GLU A 130 18.15 -0.91 14.75
N ASN A 131 16.92 -1.12 15.22
CA ASN A 131 16.23 -0.25 16.18
C ASN A 131 16.28 -0.78 17.63
N ASN A 132 17.02 -1.85 17.92
CA ASN A 132 17.12 -2.50 19.24
C ASN A 132 15.76 -2.90 19.83
N LEU A 133 14.88 -3.45 18.98
CA LEU A 133 13.60 -4.01 19.40
C LEU A 133 13.73 -5.53 19.58
N ASP A 134 13.20 -6.07 20.68
CA ASP A 134 13.09 -7.50 20.92
C ASP A 134 11.82 -8.00 20.23
N GLU A 135 11.97 -8.78 19.15
CA GLU A 135 10.84 -9.43 18.46
C GLU A 135 10.89 -10.94 18.70
N GLU A 136 10.60 -11.40 19.92
CA GLU A 136 10.31 -12.82 20.18
C GLU A 136 8.88 -13.23 19.69
N GLY A 137 8.18 -12.38 18.91
CA GLY A 137 6.76 -12.61 18.54
C GLY A 137 6.35 -12.34 17.09
N ASP A 138 7.17 -11.64 16.29
CA ASP A 138 6.73 -11.07 15.00
C ASP A 138 7.23 -11.85 13.78
N GLU A 139 7.57 -13.14 13.95
CA GLU A 139 8.02 -14.04 12.87
C GLU A 139 7.03 -14.18 11.69
N HIS A 140 5.83 -13.63 11.81
CA HIS A 140 4.71 -13.77 10.88
C HIS A 140 4.15 -12.46 10.32
N ILE A 141 4.70 -11.29 10.67
CA ILE A 141 4.11 -10.02 10.27
C ILE A 141 4.67 -9.59 8.92
N ILE A 142 3.91 -9.89 7.86
CA ILE A 142 4.01 -9.18 6.59
C ILE A 142 3.40 -7.79 6.83
N GLY A 143 4.23 -6.76 6.82
CA GLY A 143 3.78 -5.37 6.85
C GLY A 143 3.45 -4.90 5.44
N ASP A 144 2.21 -5.13 4.99
CA ASP A 144 1.71 -4.64 3.70
C ASP A 144 0.77 -3.45 3.92
N ARG A 145 1.08 -2.31 3.30
CA ARG A 145 0.29 -1.08 3.38
C ARG A 145 0.04 -0.51 2.00
N LEU A 146 -1.23 -0.33 1.66
CA LEU A 146 -1.67 0.44 0.49
C LEU A 146 -2.33 1.74 0.94
N SER A 147 -2.03 2.83 0.25
CA SER A 147 -2.69 4.11 0.43
C SER A 147 -2.89 4.83 -0.92
N PHE A 148 -3.87 5.72 -0.96
CA PHE A 148 -3.98 6.74 -2.01
C PHE A 148 -4.40 8.08 -1.41
N TYR A 149 -3.97 9.18 -2.01
CA TYR A 149 -4.26 10.51 -1.49
C TYR A 149 -4.12 11.58 -2.56
N LYS A 150 -4.75 12.73 -2.33
CA LYS A 150 -4.62 13.88 -3.22
C LYS A 150 -3.29 14.58 -2.97
N LEU A 151 -2.51 14.77 -4.03
CA LEU A 151 -1.26 15.53 -4.00
C LEU A 151 -1.52 16.98 -3.60
N ARG A 152 -0.64 17.52 -2.76
CA ARG A 152 -0.66 18.94 -2.40
C ARG A 152 0.11 19.79 -3.40
N ASP A 153 -0.25 21.07 -3.47
CA ASP A 153 0.49 22.03 -4.29
C ASP A 153 1.96 22.09 -3.83
N GLY A 154 2.87 21.80 -4.76
CA GLY A 154 4.31 21.76 -4.49
C GLY A 154 4.82 20.44 -3.87
N GLU A 155 3.95 19.45 -3.65
CA GLU A 155 4.36 18.10 -3.28
C GLU A 155 5.06 17.43 -4.46
N ASN A 156 6.38 17.56 -4.49
CA ASN A 156 7.22 16.74 -5.35
C ASN A 156 7.39 15.36 -4.70
N LEU A 157 7.70 14.34 -5.51
CA LEU A 157 8.01 12.99 -5.05
C LEU A 157 8.91 13.08 -3.81
N ILE A 158 8.34 12.85 -2.62
CA ILE A 158 9.14 12.79 -1.40
C ILE A 158 10.01 11.58 -1.65
N SER A 159 11.29 11.82 -1.86
CA SER A 159 12.29 10.79 -2.03
C SER A 159 12.02 9.73 -0.97
N THR A 160 11.81 8.48 -1.39
CA THR A 160 11.79 7.34 -0.47
C THR A 160 12.99 7.52 0.44
N ASN A 161 12.75 7.68 1.73
CA ASN A 161 13.83 8.06 2.64
C ASN A 161 14.78 6.87 2.83
N GLU A 162 15.96 7.11 3.42
CA GLU A 162 16.94 6.03 3.58
C GLU A 162 16.42 4.85 4.41
N ASN A 163 15.52 5.10 5.36
CA ASN A 163 14.89 4.07 6.17
C ASN A 163 13.93 3.21 5.31
N GLU A 164 13.04 3.86 4.56
CA GLU A 164 12.12 3.21 3.62
C GLU A 164 12.86 2.37 2.57
N ASN A 165 13.98 2.89 2.06
CA ASN A 165 14.83 2.19 1.10
C ASN A 165 15.57 0.98 1.67
N LYS A 166 15.67 0.86 3.00
CA LYS A 166 16.36 -0.26 3.66
C LYS A 166 15.43 -1.38 4.08
N PHE A 167 14.19 -1.08 4.44
CA PHE A 167 13.31 -2.07 5.10
C PHE A 167 11.97 -2.31 4.42
N TRP A 168 11.67 -1.63 3.30
CA TRP A 168 10.40 -1.81 2.59
C TRP A 168 10.60 -1.82 1.07
N ALA A 169 9.85 -2.68 0.38
CA ALA A 169 9.61 -2.54 -1.05
C ALA A 169 8.54 -1.47 -1.26
N ILE A 170 8.89 -0.42 -1.99
CA ILE A 170 8.01 0.74 -2.21
C ILE A 170 7.60 0.82 -3.68
N LEU A 171 6.31 1.03 -3.92
CA LEU A 171 5.74 1.38 -5.22
C LEU A 171 4.88 2.64 -5.07
N THR A 172 5.06 3.58 -5.99
CA THR A 172 4.26 4.80 -6.09
C THR A 172 3.67 4.92 -7.48
N ILE A 173 2.40 5.31 -7.57
CA ILE A 173 1.72 5.58 -8.84
C ILE A 173 1.06 6.96 -8.74
N ASP A 174 1.49 7.89 -9.58
CA ASP A 174 0.89 9.23 -9.68
C ASP A 174 0.00 9.31 -10.94
N ILE A 175 -1.25 9.77 -10.79
CA ILE A 175 -2.20 9.97 -11.89
C ILE A 175 -2.69 11.41 -12.00
#